data_AF-A0A2E7NNC9-F1
#
_entry.id   AF-A0A2E7NNC9-F1
#
_cell.length_a   1.000
_cell.length_b   1.000
_cell.length_c   1.000
_cell.angle_alpha   90.00
_cell.angle_beta   90.00
_cell.angle_gamma   90.00
#
_symmetry.space_group_name_H-M   'P 1'
#
loop_
_entity.id
_entity.type
_entity.pdbx_description
1 polymer ?
#
loop_
_entity_poly.entity_id
_entity_poly.type
_entity_poly.pdbx_seq_one_letter_code
_entity_poly.pdbx_strand_id
1 'polypeptide(L)'
;MRDLFAAVMLSGIFSLLSAGLFVVMDAVDVAFTEAAVGAGIATVLMLGTLTQTPTRERPAPRLDWSALLVVILTGTALVVGTLDMPNYGDSTAPIHQHVAPAYIEQNVGTRDTGSSSGDDFHGHIPNMVTAVLASYRGYDTFGELTVIFTAGVGVMLLLAGLPPKTVETTQPGRGANDPEATE
;
A
#
# COMPACT_ATOMS: atom_id res chain seq x y z
N MET A 1 -5.83 20.90 7.51
CA MET A 1 -5.87 21.62 6.21
C MET A 1 -7.17 21.25 5.51
N ARG A 2 -7.84 22.19 4.84
CA ARG A 2 -9.06 21.91 4.05
C ARG A 2 -8.80 21.78 2.55
N ASP A 3 -7.55 22.00 2.14
CA ASP A 3 -7.10 21.94 0.75
C ASP A 3 -6.54 20.53 0.49
N LEU A 4 -7.16 19.83 -0.46
CA LEU A 4 -6.80 18.46 -0.81
C LEU A 4 -5.49 18.41 -1.60
N PHE A 5 -5.16 19.44 -2.38
CA PHE A 5 -3.86 19.52 -3.04
C PHE A 5 -2.75 19.60 -1.99
N ALA A 6 -2.91 20.48 -0.99
CA ALA A 6 -1.96 20.57 0.11
C ALA A 6 -1.84 19.25 0.90
N ALA A 7 -2.95 18.54 1.11
CA ALA A 7 -2.95 17.23 1.75
C ALA A 7 -2.19 16.18 0.94
N VAL A 8 -2.40 16.13 -0.38
CA VAL A 8 -1.67 15.21 -1.28
C VAL A 8 -0.17 15.53 -1.28
N MET A 9 0.20 16.80 -1.40
CA MET A 9 1.61 17.22 -1.33
C MET A 9 2.25 16.85 0.01
N LEU A 10 1.55 17.05 1.13
CA LEU A 10 2.05 16.69 2.45
C LEU A 10 2.23 15.18 2.59
N SER A 11 1.32 14.36 2.06
CA SER A 11 1.45 12.90 2.06
C SER A 11 2.66 12.43 1.25
N GLY A 12 2.90 13.02 0.06
CA GLY A 12 4.07 12.69 -0.75
C GLY A 12 5.39 13.10 -0.09
N ILE A 13 5.44 14.29 0.54
CA ILE A 13 6.60 14.74 1.31
C ILE A 13 6.86 13.81 2.49
N PHE A 14 5.81 13.40 3.22
CA PHE A 14 5.94 12.46 4.32
C PHE A 14 6.54 11.13 3.85
N SER A 15 6.04 10.55 2.76
CA SER A 15 6.60 9.33 2.18
C SER A 15 8.06 9.51 1.72
N LEU A 16 8.41 10.66 1.13
CA LEU A 16 9.78 10.93 0.72
C LEU A 16 10.74 11.05 1.93
N LEU A 17 10.29 11.69 3.01
CA LEU A 17 11.05 11.75 4.27
C LEU A 17 11.18 10.36 4.90
N SER A 18 10.13 9.54 4.86
CA SER A 18 10.16 8.14 5.32
C SER A 18 11.17 7.31 4.51
N ALA A 19 11.19 7.45 3.18
CA ALA A 19 12.19 6.81 2.33
C ALA A 19 13.62 7.24 2.72
N GLY A 20 13.85 8.53 2.99
CA GLY A 20 15.13 9.02 3.51
C GLY A 20 15.49 8.39 4.86
N LEU A 21 14.52 8.21 5.76
CA LEU A 21 14.73 7.53 7.03
C LEU A 21 15.11 6.06 6.83
N PHE A 22 14.50 5.34 5.88
CA PHE A 22 14.90 3.97 5.54
C PHE A 22 16.33 3.87 5.01
N VAL A 23 16.80 4.84 4.21
CA VAL A 23 18.21 4.90 3.79
C VAL A 23 19.15 5.07 4.98
N VAL A 24 18.79 5.94 5.94
CA VAL A 24 19.60 6.14 7.16
C VAL A 24 19.66 4.87 8.01
N MET A 25 18.64 4.01 7.96
CA MET A 25 18.61 2.71 8.63
C MET A 25 19.22 1.56 7.80
N ASP A 26 19.93 1.87 6.72
CA ASP A 26 20.56 0.88 5.82
C ASP A 26 19.57 -0.07 5.11
N ALA A 27 18.31 0.35 4.99
CA ALA A 27 17.23 -0.40 4.34
C ALA A 27 16.96 0.12 2.92
N VAL A 28 17.96 0.05 2.03
CA VAL A 28 17.91 0.68 0.71
C VAL A 28 16.81 0.13 -0.21
N ASP A 29 16.55 -1.18 -0.18
CA ASP A 29 15.50 -1.79 -1.01
C ASP A 29 14.11 -1.33 -0.58
N VAL A 30 13.87 -1.23 0.73
CA VAL A 30 12.62 -0.69 1.30
C VAL A 30 12.49 0.79 0.94
N ALA A 31 13.57 1.58 1.09
CA ALA A 31 13.59 2.99 0.73
C ALA A 31 13.23 3.22 -0.75
N PHE A 32 13.76 2.39 -1.66
CA PHE A 32 13.45 2.48 -3.08
C PHE A 32 11.97 2.23 -3.36
N THR A 33 11.37 1.22 -2.73
CA THR A 33 9.94 0.94 -2.88
C THR A 33 9.05 2.04 -2.30
N GLU A 34 9.40 2.61 -1.14
CA GLU A 34 8.66 3.73 -0.55
C GLU A 34 8.76 5.00 -1.40
N ALA A 35 9.94 5.30 -1.94
CA ALA A 35 10.13 6.43 -2.84
C ALA A 35 9.34 6.24 -4.16
N ALA A 36 9.38 5.06 -4.75
CA ALA A 36 8.71 4.79 -6.02
C ALA A 36 7.18 4.71 -5.89
N VAL A 37 6.67 4.02 -4.87
CA VAL A 37 5.24 3.75 -4.71
C VAL A 37 4.57 4.83 -3.86
N GLY A 38 5.08 5.09 -2.66
CA GLY A 38 4.50 6.04 -1.70
C GLY A 38 4.65 7.49 -2.17
N ALA A 39 5.90 7.94 -2.35
CA ALA A 39 6.15 9.31 -2.81
C ALA A 39 5.86 9.49 -4.32
N GLY A 40 6.11 8.47 -5.13
CA GLY A 40 5.96 8.51 -6.59
C GLY A 40 4.53 8.26 -7.07
N ILE A 41 4.21 7.01 -7.41
CA ILE A 41 2.97 6.65 -8.12
C ILE A 41 1.72 7.07 -7.34
N ALA A 42 1.66 6.88 -6.02
CA ALA A 42 0.49 7.27 -5.23
C ALA A 42 0.21 8.79 -5.31
N THR A 43 1.25 9.63 -5.24
CA THR A 43 1.11 11.08 -5.41
C THR A 43 0.58 11.41 -6.81
N VAL A 44 1.11 10.78 -7.86
CA VAL A 44 0.66 10.99 -9.24
C VAL A 44 -0.82 10.60 -9.41
N LEU A 45 -1.23 9.45 -8.88
CA LEU A 45 -2.63 8.99 -8.95
C LEU A 45 -3.57 9.90 -8.15
N MET A 46 -3.15 10.37 -6.97
CA MET A 46 -3.94 11.29 -6.15
C MET A 46 -4.09 12.66 -6.83
N LEU A 47 -3.00 13.21 -7.40
CA LEU A 47 -3.06 14.44 -8.21
C LEU A 47 -3.94 14.25 -9.45
N GLY A 48 -3.83 13.11 -10.14
CA GLY A 48 -4.71 12.74 -11.25
C GLY A 48 -6.18 12.69 -10.83
N THR A 49 -6.47 12.16 -9.64
CA THR A 49 -7.83 12.15 -9.06
C THR A 49 -8.33 13.56 -8.74
N LEU A 50 -7.45 14.46 -8.29
CA LEU A 50 -7.80 15.87 -8.05
C LEU A 50 -8.17 16.63 -9.32
N THR A 51 -7.75 16.18 -10.51
CA THR A 51 -8.22 16.77 -11.77
C THR A 51 -9.70 16.49 -12.04
N GLN A 52 -10.25 15.44 -11.42
CA GLN A 52 -11.64 14.98 -11.60
C GLN A 52 -12.50 15.20 -10.35
N THR A 53 -11.95 15.78 -9.29
CA THR A 53 -12.65 16.01 -8.01
C THR A 53 -12.45 17.44 -7.49
N PRO A 54 -13.33 17.95 -6.61
CA PRO A 54 -13.13 19.28 -6.03
C PRO A 54 -11.87 19.32 -5.16
N THR A 55 -11.04 20.36 -5.32
CA THR A 55 -9.78 20.52 -4.56
C THR A 55 -9.96 20.85 -3.09
N ARG A 56 -11.19 21.15 -2.65
CA ARG A 56 -11.49 21.54 -1.27
C ARG A 56 -12.41 20.54 -0.59
N GLU A 57 -12.10 20.23 0.66
CA GLU A 57 -12.93 19.39 1.51
C GLU A 57 -14.34 20.00 1.67
N ARG A 58 -15.36 19.16 1.66
CA ARG A 58 -16.73 19.56 1.98
C ARG A 58 -16.78 20.03 3.45
N PRO A 59 -17.60 21.03 3.79
CA PRO A 59 -17.72 21.48 5.18
C PRO A 59 -18.27 20.33 6.05
N ALA A 60 -17.38 19.67 6.77
CA ALA A 60 -17.74 18.68 7.78
C ALA A 60 -18.30 19.37 9.03
N PRO A 61 -19.23 18.73 9.76
CA PRO A 61 -19.66 19.20 11.07
C PRO A 61 -18.48 19.21 12.08
N ARG A 62 -18.75 19.80 13.25
CA ARG A 62 -17.80 19.99 14.38
C ARG A 62 -17.03 18.69 14.69
N LEU A 63 -15.86 18.83 15.32
CA LEU A 63 -14.99 17.73 15.76
C LEU A 63 -15.78 16.50 16.25
N ASP A 64 -15.63 15.38 15.55
CA ASP A 64 -16.22 14.10 15.97
C ASP A 64 -15.37 13.50 17.10
N TRP A 65 -15.85 13.65 18.33
CA TRP A 65 -15.18 13.14 19.52
C TRP A 65 -15.05 11.62 19.54
N SER A 66 -15.95 10.90 18.88
CA SER A 66 -15.88 9.44 18.80
C SER A 66 -14.72 9.01 17.90
N ALA A 67 -14.59 9.63 16.72
CA ALA A 67 -13.47 9.40 15.81
C ALA A 67 -12.14 9.79 16.47
N LEU A 68 -12.10 10.91 17.19
CA LEU A 68 -10.90 11.34 17.91
C LEU A 68 -10.50 10.34 19.00
N LEU A 69 -11.46 9.84 19.78
CA LEU A 69 -11.20 8.83 20.81
C LEU A 69 -10.64 7.55 20.19
N VAL A 70 -11.21 7.08 19.08
CA VAL A 70 -10.73 5.89 18.37
C VAL A 70 -9.29 6.08 17.88
N VAL A 71 -8.96 7.25 17.31
CA VAL A 71 -7.59 7.55 16.85
C VAL A 71 -6.61 7.61 18.02
N ILE A 72 -6.96 8.28 19.11
CA ILE A 72 -6.09 8.39 20.30
C ILE A 72 -5.88 7.03 20.95
N LEU A 73 -6.94 6.24 21.10
CA LEU A 73 -6.88 4.89 21.68
C LEU A 73 -6.00 3.99 20.82
N THR A 74 -6.22 3.98 19.51
CA THR A 74 -5.43 3.17 18.57
C THR A 74 -3.96 3.62 18.55
N GLY A 75 -3.70 4.92 18.49
CA GLY A 75 -2.35 5.48 18.53
C GLY A 75 -1.63 5.13 19.83
N THR A 76 -2.32 5.21 20.97
CA THR A 76 -1.76 4.83 22.27
C THR A 76 -1.49 3.33 22.35
N ALA A 77 -2.40 2.50 21.85
CA ALA A 77 -2.18 1.06 21.78
C ALA A 77 -0.95 0.69 20.93
N LEU A 78 -0.74 1.37 19.79
CA LEU A 78 0.45 1.19 18.96
C LEU A 78 1.73 1.63 19.71
N VAL A 79 1.72 2.78 20.38
CA VAL A 79 2.87 3.26 21.17
C VAL A 79 3.18 2.29 22.32
N VAL A 80 2.16 1.79 23.04
CA VAL A 80 2.37 0.81 24.10
C VAL A 80 2.94 -0.49 23.52
N GLY A 81 2.49 -0.93 22.35
CA GLY A 81 3.06 -2.08 21.65
C GLY A 81 4.55 -1.90 21.31
N THR A 82 4.99 -0.68 21.01
CA THR A 82 6.43 -0.42 20.75
C THR A 82 7.30 -0.52 22.00
N LEU A 83 6.73 -0.45 23.21
CA LEU A 83 7.50 -0.59 24.46
C LEU A 83 7.96 -2.04 24.71
N ASP A 84 7.29 -3.02 24.11
CA ASP A 84 7.66 -4.44 24.21
C ASP A 84 8.66 -4.86 23.12
N MET A 85 8.98 -3.95 22.18
CA MET A 85 9.96 -4.22 21.13
C MET A 85 11.39 -4.03 21.65
N PRO A 86 12.37 -4.82 21.17
CA PRO A 86 13.77 -4.60 21.48
C PRO A 86 14.22 -3.18 21.14
N ASN A 87 15.16 -2.65 21.92
CA ASN A 87 15.74 -1.34 21.65
C ASN A 87 16.38 -1.31 20.25
N TYR A 88 16.28 -0.16 19.59
CA TYR A 88 16.91 0.04 18.29
C TYR A 88 18.43 -0.19 18.38
N GLY A 89 18.95 -1.05 17.51
CA GLY A 89 20.38 -1.40 17.45
C GLY A 89 20.85 -2.42 18.49
N ASP A 90 19.96 -3.06 19.24
CA ASP A 90 20.33 -4.12 20.19
C ASP A 90 20.82 -5.38 19.45
N SER A 91 22.13 -5.65 19.54
CA SER A 91 22.77 -6.84 18.94
C SER A 91 22.24 -8.18 19.48
N THR A 92 21.60 -8.19 20.64
CA THR A 92 21.04 -9.39 21.27
C THR A 92 19.55 -9.60 20.95
N ALA A 93 18.96 -8.71 20.14
CA ALA A 93 17.56 -8.83 19.74
C ALA A 93 17.29 -10.18 19.05
N PRO A 94 16.11 -10.80 19.26
CA PRO A 94 15.78 -12.14 18.73
C PRO A 94 15.96 -12.26 17.20
N ILE A 95 15.76 -11.17 16.46
CA ILE A 95 15.94 -11.14 15.01
C ILE A 95 17.38 -11.47 14.59
N HIS A 96 18.39 -11.08 15.35
CA HIS A 96 19.80 -11.33 15.04
C HIS A 96 20.27 -12.74 15.42
N GLN A 97 19.51 -13.47 16.23
CA GLN A 97 19.95 -14.74 16.83
C GLN A 97 19.38 -15.98 16.13
N HIS A 98 18.23 -15.87 15.45
CA HIS A 98 17.53 -17.05 14.93
C HIS A 98 17.69 -17.24 13.41
N VAL A 99 17.08 -16.37 12.60
CA VAL A 99 17.02 -16.55 11.14
C VAL A 99 17.97 -15.63 10.37
N ALA A 100 18.34 -14.48 10.93
CA ALA A 100 19.24 -13.55 10.26
C ALA A 100 20.61 -14.17 9.92
N PRO A 101 21.28 -14.96 10.79
CA PRO A 101 22.55 -15.61 10.44
C PRO A 101 22.40 -16.56 9.25
N ALA A 102 21.34 -17.37 9.23
CA ALA A 102 21.07 -18.33 8.16
C ALA A 102 20.74 -17.65 6.82
N TYR A 103 20.10 -16.47 6.85
CA TYR A 103 19.91 -15.68 5.64
C TYR A 103 21.24 -15.09 5.17
N ILE A 104 22.03 -14.46 6.05
CA ILE A 104 23.33 -13.85 5.71
C ILE A 104 24.29 -14.86 5.07
N GLU A 105 24.34 -16.09 5.59
CA GLU A 105 25.15 -17.17 5.02
C GLU A 105 24.64 -17.67 3.66
N GLN A 106 23.40 -17.35 3.28
CA GLN A 106 22.78 -17.72 2.00
C GLN A 106 22.95 -19.21 1.64
N ASN A 107 22.70 -20.09 2.61
CA ASN A 107 22.79 -21.55 2.47
C ASN A 107 21.73 -22.17 1.52
N VAL A 108 20.75 -21.41 1.03
CA VAL A 108 19.68 -21.86 0.13
C VAL A 108 19.66 -20.97 -1.11
N GLY A 109 19.55 -21.58 -2.30
CA GLY A 109 19.60 -20.84 -3.56
C GLY A 109 21.03 -20.49 -3.99
N THR A 110 22.05 -21.05 -3.34
CA THR A 110 23.43 -21.08 -3.84
C THR A 110 23.39 -21.62 -5.25
N ARG A 111 23.89 -20.82 -6.19
CA ARG A 111 24.04 -21.28 -7.56
C ARG A 111 25.32 -22.09 -7.56
N ASP A 112 25.24 -23.38 -7.91
CA ASP A 112 26.41 -24.11 -8.42
C ASP A 112 26.80 -23.43 -9.73
N THR A 113 27.45 -22.27 -9.64
CA THR A 113 28.25 -21.74 -10.72
C THR A 113 29.34 -22.79 -10.89
N GLY A 114 29.18 -23.73 -11.83
CA GLY A 114 30.23 -24.68 -12.25
C GLY A 114 31.52 -24.01 -12.77
N SER A 115 31.69 -22.72 -12.47
CA SER A 115 32.84 -21.89 -12.66
C SER A 115 33.69 -21.96 -11.39
N SER A 116 34.72 -22.81 -11.41
CA SER A 116 35.87 -22.71 -10.49
C SER A 116 36.70 -21.44 -10.73
N SER A 117 36.08 -20.35 -11.20
CA SER A 117 36.73 -19.10 -11.59
C SER A 117 36.02 -17.93 -10.92
N GLY A 118 36.63 -17.46 -9.83
CA GLY A 118 36.57 -16.11 -9.27
C GLY A 118 35.30 -15.29 -9.49
N ASP A 119 34.14 -15.77 -9.02
CA ASP A 119 32.99 -14.90 -8.80
C ASP A 119 33.15 -14.20 -7.43
N ASP A 120 32.95 -12.88 -7.39
CA ASP A 120 33.14 -12.05 -6.17
C ASP A 120 32.22 -12.46 -4.99
N PHE A 121 31.24 -13.33 -5.26
CA PHE A 121 30.18 -13.71 -4.33
C PHE A 121 30.12 -15.21 -4.03
N HIS A 122 31.10 -16.02 -4.46
CA HIS A 122 31.22 -17.45 -4.08
C HIS A 122 29.93 -18.27 -4.25
N GLY A 123 29.22 -18.10 -5.37
CA GLY A 123 27.93 -18.77 -5.62
C GLY A 123 26.70 -18.17 -4.91
N HIS A 124 26.85 -17.09 -4.15
CA HIS A 124 25.77 -16.37 -3.47
C HIS A 124 25.18 -15.22 -4.31
N ILE A 125 23.96 -14.80 -3.98
CA ILE A 125 23.28 -13.65 -4.60
C ILE A 125 23.79 -12.37 -3.93
N PRO A 126 24.29 -11.37 -4.69
CA PRO A 126 24.90 -10.16 -4.11
C PRO A 126 24.02 -9.36 -3.16
N ASN A 127 22.70 -9.32 -3.42
CA ASN A 127 21.75 -8.62 -2.57
C ASN A 127 21.00 -9.61 -1.67
N MET A 128 21.20 -9.42 -0.36
CA MET A 128 20.58 -10.20 0.71
C MET A 128 19.05 -10.17 0.68
N VAL A 129 18.45 -9.00 0.49
CA VAL A 129 16.99 -8.81 0.54
C VAL A 129 16.34 -9.52 -0.65
N THR A 130 16.92 -9.38 -1.85
CA THR A 130 16.38 -10.07 -3.03
C THR A 130 16.53 -11.59 -2.91
N ALA A 131 17.62 -12.08 -2.30
CA ALA A 131 17.78 -13.49 -1.99
C ALA A 131 16.69 -14.00 -1.02
N VAL A 132 16.37 -13.23 0.03
CA VAL A 132 15.31 -13.57 0.97
C VAL A 132 13.94 -13.57 0.28
N LEU A 133 13.59 -12.51 -0.44
CA LEU A 133 12.29 -12.39 -1.10
C LEU A 133 12.08 -13.43 -2.20
N ALA A 134 13.10 -13.75 -2.99
CA ALA A 134 12.96 -14.68 -4.11
C ALA A 134 13.11 -16.15 -3.69
N SER A 135 14.05 -16.47 -2.80
CA SER A 135 14.43 -17.86 -2.50
C SER A 135 13.87 -18.36 -1.17
N TYR A 136 14.00 -17.60 -0.09
CA TYR A 136 13.57 -18.06 1.25
C TYR A 136 12.08 -17.82 1.52
N ARG A 137 11.56 -16.69 1.07
CA ARG A 137 10.17 -16.23 1.27
C ARG A 137 9.45 -15.98 -0.05
N GLY A 138 9.85 -16.70 -1.11
CA GLY A 138 9.27 -16.59 -2.45
C GLY A 138 7.76 -16.80 -2.52
N TYR A 139 7.21 -17.64 -1.65
CA TYR A 139 5.76 -17.84 -1.57
C TYR A 139 5.00 -16.60 -1.08
N ASP A 140 5.56 -15.86 -0.11
CA ASP A 140 4.96 -14.62 0.38
C ASP A 140 4.96 -13.56 -0.74
N THR A 141 6.09 -13.41 -1.45
CA THR A 141 6.22 -12.48 -2.59
C THR A 141 5.35 -12.87 -3.79
N PHE A 142 5.16 -14.17 -4.05
CA PHE A 142 4.22 -14.63 -5.08
C PHE A 142 2.76 -14.27 -4.72
N GLY A 143 2.40 -14.37 -3.44
CA GLY A 143 1.12 -13.92 -2.93
C GLY A 143 0.92 -12.42 -3.12
N GLU A 144 1.92 -11.61 -2.76
CA GLU A 144 1.90 -10.15 -2.97
C GLU A 144 1.72 -9.78 -4.45
N LEU A 145 2.46 -10.43 -5.36
CA LEU A 145 2.31 -10.22 -6.80
C LEU A 145 0.89 -10.52 -7.27
N THR A 146 0.30 -11.62 -6.78
CA THR A 146 -1.08 -12.01 -7.11
C THR A 146 -2.09 -10.94 -6.67
N VAL A 147 -1.91 -10.37 -5.48
CA VAL A 147 -2.76 -9.29 -4.95
C VAL A 147 -2.66 -8.04 -5.82
N ILE A 148 -1.45 -7.57 -6.13
CA ILE A 148 -1.25 -6.35 -6.94
C ILE A 148 -1.78 -6.56 -8.36
N PHE A 149 -1.54 -7.73 -8.95
CA PHE A 149 -2.08 -8.09 -10.26
C PHE A 149 -3.60 -8.05 -10.27
N THR A 150 -4.25 -8.65 -9.27
CA THR A 150 -5.72 -8.68 -9.15
C THR A 150 -6.29 -7.28 -8.93
N ALA A 151 -5.64 -6.45 -8.12
CA ALA A 151 -6.02 -5.04 -7.94
C ALA A 151 -5.92 -4.26 -9.26
N GLY A 152 -4.84 -4.46 -10.03
CA GLY A 152 -4.64 -3.83 -11.33
C GLY A 152 -5.73 -4.22 -12.34
N VAL A 153 -6.05 -5.52 -12.44
CA VAL A 153 -7.17 -6.00 -13.27
C VAL A 153 -8.50 -5.41 -12.81
N GLY A 154 -8.75 -5.36 -11.49
CA GLY A 154 -9.95 -4.75 -10.92
C GLY A 154 -10.11 -3.28 -11.31
N VAL A 155 -9.04 -2.48 -11.21
CA VAL A 155 -9.04 -1.08 -11.64
C VAL A 155 -9.30 -0.96 -13.14
N MET A 156 -8.64 -1.78 -13.97
CA MET A 156 -8.89 -1.78 -15.43
C MET A 156 -10.34 -2.10 -15.76
N LEU A 157 -10.96 -3.07 -15.09
CA LEU A 157 -12.38 -3.42 -15.29
C LEU A 157 -13.32 -2.28 -14.88
N LEU A 158 -13.03 -1.57 -13.78
CA LEU A 158 -13.79 -0.40 -13.36
C LEU A 158 -13.70 0.74 -14.39
N LEU A 159 -12.51 0.97 -14.96
CA LEU A 159 -12.28 2.02 -15.97
C LEU A 159 -12.81 1.64 -17.36
N ALA A 160 -12.89 0.35 -17.69
CA ALA A 160 -13.41 -0.13 -18.97
C ALA A 160 -14.92 0.12 -19.17
N GLY A 161 -15.66 0.45 -18.10
CA GLY A 161 -17.06 0.84 -18.16
C GLY A 161 -18.00 -0.35 -18.36
N LEU A 162 -18.62 -0.82 -17.26
CA LEU A 162 -19.80 -1.68 -17.39
C LEU A 162 -20.99 -0.80 -17.84
N PRO A 163 -21.76 -1.21 -18.87
CA PRO A 163 -22.89 -0.43 -19.35
C PRO A 163 -23.90 -0.21 -18.21
N PRO A 164 -24.52 0.97 -18.09
CA PRO A 164 -25.51 1.23 -17.06
C PRO A 164 -26.61 0.18 -17.11
N LYS A 165 -26.94 -0.44 -15.97
CA LYS A 165 -28.17 -1.22 -15.85
C LYS A 165 -29.34 -0.24 -15.99
N THR A 166 -29.97 -0.22 -17.16
CA THR A 166 -31.26 0.46 -17.34
C THR A 166 -32.25 -0.18 -16.38
N VAL A 167 -32.55 0.51 -15.28
CA VAL A 167 -33.68 0.15 -14.42
C VAL A 167 -34.92 0.53 -15.22
N GLU A 168 -35.56 -0.48 -15.79
CA GLU A 168 -36.84 -0.31 -16.47
C GLU A 168 -37.89 0.01 -15.40
N THR A 169 -38.13 1.31 -15.18
CA THR A 169 -39.18 1.77 -14.30
C THR A 169 -40.51 1.35 -14.92
N THR A 170 -41.05 0.20 -14.52
CA THR A 170 -42.42 -0.18 -14.84
C THR A 170 -43.35 0.91 -14.29
N GLN A 171 -43.86 1.79 -15.17
CA GLN A 171 -44.96 2.67 -14.81
C GLN A 171 -46.16 1.78 -14.45
N PRO A 172 -46.76 1.92 -13.25
CA PRO A 172 -47.99 1.22 -12.95
C PRO A 172 -49.08 1.74 -13.89
N GLY A 173 -49.78 0.80 -14.51
CA GLY A 173 -50.69 1.03 -15.62
C GLY A 173 -51.68 2.16 -15.36
N ARG A 174 -51.79 3.04 -16.36
CA ARG A 174 -52.93 3.94 -16.55
C ARG A 174 -54.13 3.07 -16.97
N GLY A 175 -54.73 2.43 -15.98
CA GLY A 175 -55.94 1.63 -16.12
C GLY A 175 -57.17 2.52 -16.23
N ALA A 176 -57.90 2.34 -17.33
CA ALA A 176 -59.23 2.81 -17.65
C ALA A 176 -60.15 3.12 -16.46
N ASN A 177 -60.67 4.35 -16.42
CA ASN A 177 -62.08 4.73 -16.23
C ASN A 177 -62.15 6.20 -15.79
N ASP A 178 -62.69 7.07 -16.64
CA ASP A 178 -63.63 8.11 -16.23
C ASP A 178 -64.22 8.80 -17.47
N PRO A 179 -65.48 8.53 -17.83
CA PRO A 179 -66.23 9.29 -18.81
C PRO A 179 -66.99 10.41 -18.09
N GLU A 180 -66.42 11.61 -18.04
CA GLU A 180 -67.15 12.81 -17.63
C GLU A 180 -67.20 13.78 -18.82
N ALA A 181 -68.19 13.53 -19.68
CA ALA A 181 -68.64 14.42 -20.73
C ALA A 181 -70.15 14.57 -20.58
N THR A 182 -70.57 15.42 -19.64
CA THR A 182 -71.91 16.04 -19.57
C THR A 182 -71.83 17.23 -18.63
N GLU A 183 -71.63 18.42 -19.19
CA GLU A 183 -72.47 19.62 -19.11
C GLU A 183 -71.69 20.86 -19.56
#